data_AF-A0A6M3JTT7-F1
#
_entry.id   AF-A0A6M3JTT7-F1
#
_cell.length_a   1.000
_cell.length_b   1.000
_cell.length_c   1.000
_cell.angle_alpha   90.00
_cell.angle_beta   90.00
_cell.angle_gamma   90.00
#
_symmetry.space_group_name_H-M   'P 1'
#
loop_
_entity.id
_entity.type
_entity.pdbx_description
1 polymer ?
#
loop_
_entity_poly.entity_id
_entity_poly.type
_entity_poly.pdbx_seq_one_letter_code
_entity_poly.pdbx_strand_id
1 'polypeptide(L)'
;MSSVQKSIDAEQVAKESTDLVVRCQNIVITNQEQYNDSAKLLDLIKEQKEKIGLAYDSIVEKAHEAHKEAVAKRKKYLDPLETAKGIINKLMLSYKDEQERKAQEEQIRLQKIAEKAAEEELKKLEAKIERAKASGKEEKAEELETQKENIIPIIVPVIAPAINRPTGISYRDNWCAEIVDLNLVPREYLIANMAMLNGMAKSTKGSAKISGVKFINTQSIINRN
;
A
#
# COMPACT_ATOMS: atom_id res chain seq x y z
N MET A 1 0.56 22.08 47.10
CA MET A 1 1.55 23.06 46.61
C MET A 1 0.98 23.61 45.31
N SER A 2 0.32 24.76 45.44
CA SER A 2 -0.59 25.34 44.45
C SER A 2 0.20 26.08 43.38
N SER A 3 -0.14 25.78 42.14
CA SER A 3 0.38 26.32 40.90
C SER A 3 0.36 27.85 40.89
N VAL A 4 1.54 28.48 40.88
CA VAL A 4 1.69 29.85 40.36
C VAL A 4 1.85 29.73 38.85
N GLN A 5 0.78 29.31 38.17
CA GLN A 5 0.64 29.58 36.75
C GLN A 5 0.24 31.06 36.69
N LYS A 6 1.20 31.93 36.36
CA LYS A 6 0.89 33.31 35.98
C LYS A 6 -0.17 33.20 34.89
N SER A 7 -1.42 33.54 35.21
CA SER A 7 -2.50 33.52 34.23
C SER A 7 -2.18 34.60 33.22
N ILE A 8 -1.48 34.24 32.15
CA ILE A 8 -1.42 35.06 30.97
C ILE A 8 -2.87 35.22 30.56
N ASP A 9 -3.36 36.46 30.60
CA ASP A 9 -4.67 36.78 30.08
C ASP A 9 -4.64 36.48 28.57
N ALA A 10 -5.24 35.33 28.22
CA ALA A 10 -5.24 34.82 26.86
C ALA A 10 -5.90 35.82 25.89
N GLU A 11 -6.85 36.62 26.39
CA GLU A 11 -7.53 37.66 25.62
C GLU A 11 -6.60 38.85 25.36
N GLN A 12 -5.81 39.25 26.36
CA GLN A 12 -4.78 40.28 26.20
C GLN A 12 -3.65 39.87 25.24
N VAL A 13 -3.14 38.64 25.34
CA VAL A 13 -2.09 38.15 24.43
C VAL A 13 -2.61 37.96 23.01
N ALA A 14 -3.86 37.54 22.84
CA ALA A 14 -4.50 37.47 21.54
C ALA A 14 -4.61 38.88 20.92
N LYS A 15 -5.08 39.86 21.69
CA LYS A 15 -5.18 41.26 21.27
C LYS A 15 -3.83 41.85 20.88
N GLU A 16 -2.80 41.69 21.72
CA GLU A 16 -1.44 42.15 21.43
C GLU A 16 -0.86 41.50 20.17
N SER A 17 -1.16 40.21 19.94
CA SER A 17 -0.73 39.49 18.74
C SER A 17 -1.43 40.03 17.48
N THR A 18 -2.74 40.30 17.55
CA THR A 18 -3.49 40.93 16.46
C THR A 18 -3.02 42.36 16.18
N ASP A 19 -2.76 43.15 17.21
CA ASP A 19 -2.25 44.52 17.08
C ASP A 19 -0.88 44.55 16.39
N LEU A 20 0.01 43.59 16.69
CA LEU A 20 1.30 43.44 16.00
C LEU A 20 1.11 43.12 14.51
N VAL A 21 0.15 42.26 14.15
CA VAL A 21 -0.18 41.96 12.74
C VAL A 21 -0.66 43.21 12.01
N VAL A 22 -1.56 44.00 12.61
CA VAL A 22 -2.05 45.25 12.02
C VAL A 22 -0.89 46.24 11.83
N ARG A 23 0.04 46.33 12.77
CA ARG A 23 1.26 47.15 12.61
C ARG A 23 2.11 46.67 11.44
N CYS A 24 2.35 45.37 11.31
CA CYS A 24 3.11 44.81 10.19
C CYS A 24 2.45 45.06 8.83
N GLN A 25 1.13 44.95 8.73
CA GLN A 25 0.38 45.16 7.48
C GLN A 25 0.49 46.59 6.95
N ASN A 26 0.67 47.57 7.84
CA ASN A 26 0.73 48.99 7.50
C ASN A 26 2.16 49.51 7.28
N ILE A 27 3.18 48.65 7.41
CA ILE A 27 4.57 49.05 7.17
C ILE A 27 4.87 49.09 5.68
N VAL A 28 5.44 50.21 5.25
CA VAL A 28 6.03 50.40 3.93
C VAL A 28 7.51 50.70 4.11
N ILE A 29 8.37 49.84 3.57
CA ILE A 29 9.83 49.98 3.67
C ILE A 29 10.36 50.55 2.36
N THR A 30 10.70 51.83 2.38
CA THR A 30 11.24 52.58 1.24
C THR A 30 12.60 53.22 1.54
N ASN A 31 13.02 53.23 2.81
CA ASN A 31 14.30 53.78 3.23
C ASN A 31 14.95 52.92 4.34
N GLN A 32 16.21 53.23 4.66
CA GLN A 32 17.01 52.47 5.62
C GLN A 32 16.50 52.60 7.07
N GLU A 33 15.92 53.75 7.43
CA GLU A 33 15.35 53.97 8.78
C GLU A 33 14.15 53.05 9.02
N GLN A 34 13.22 52.99 8.05
CA GLN A 34 12.07 52.09 8.05
C GLN A 34 12.50 50.61 8.06
N TYR A 35 13.59 50.27 7.38
CA TYR A 35 14.16 48.91 7.42
C TYR A 35 14.66 48.56 8.83
N ASN A 36 15.38 49.47 9.49
CA ASN A 36 15.88 49.28 10.84
C ASN A 36 14.75 49.24 11.88
N ASP A 37 13.71 50.05 11.73
CA ASP A 37 12.53 50.02 12.62
C ASP A 37 11.69 48.75 12.43
N SER A 38 11.63 48.22 11.21
CA SER A 38 11.01 46.92 10.95
C SER A 38 11.75 45.78 11.65
N ALA A 39 13.08 45.87 11.80
CA ALA A 39 13.86 44.91 12.58
C ALA A 39 13.48 44.94 14.08
N LYS A 40 13.27 46.12 14.67
CA LYS A 40 12.79 46.25 16.06
C LYS A 40 11.40 45.65 16.24
N LEU A 41 10.52 45.77 15.23
CA LEU A 41 9.21 45.13 15.27
C LEU A 41 9.31 43.58 15.19
N LEU A 42 10.28 43.05 14.45
CA LEU A 42 10.58 41.61 14.46
C LEU A 42 11.02 41.12 15.85
N ASP A 43 11.77 41.93 16.60
CA ASP A 43 12.17 41.60 17.97
C ASP A 43 10.97 41.57 18.92
N LEU A 44 10.04 42.55 18.81
CA LEU A 44 8.79 42.54 19.58
C LEU A 44 7.93 41.30 19.29
N ILE A 45 7.89 40.85 18.02
CA ILE A 45 7.19 39.61 17.64
C ILE A 45 7.87 38.39 18.28
N LYS A 46 9.21 38.37 18.34
CA LYS A 46 9.98 37.31 19.01
C LYS A 46 9.65 37.26 20.50
N GLU A 47 9.68 38.39 21.20
CA GLU A 47 9.33 38.47 22.62
C GLU A 47 7.91 37.98 22.91
N GLN A 48 6.94 38.34 22.06
CA GLN A 48 5.56 37.88 22.23
C GLN A 48 5.43 36.37 22.03
N LYS A 49 6.17 35.80 21.06
CA LYS A 49 6.24 34.34 20.87
C LYS A 49 6.86 33.63 22.07
N GLU A 50 7.92 34.19 22.66
CA GLU A 50 8.56 33.63 23.85
C GLU A 50 7.61 33.64 25.06
N LYS A 51 6.85 34.73 25.27
CA LYS A 51 5.83 34.79 26.33
C LYS A 51 4.75 33.72 26.16
N ILE A 52 4.28 33.50 24.93
CA ILE A 52 3.32 32.44 24.60
C ILE A 52 3.95 31.07 24.88
N GLY A 53 5.18 30.84 24.42
CA GLY A 53 5.91 29.58 24.64
C GLY A 53 6.05 29.25 26.13
N LEU A 54 6.48 30.22 26.95
CA LEU A 54 6.61 30.03 28.41
C LEU A 54 5.30 29.62 29.09
N ALA A 55 4.14 30.04 28.58
CA ALA A 55 2.86 29.66 29.15
C ALA A 55 2.36 28.29 28.67
N TYR A 56 2.57 27.94 27.40
CA TYR A 56 1.91 26.80 26.77
C TYR A 56 2.84 25.64 26.43
N ASP A 57 4.15 25.85 26.25
CA ASP A 57 5.07 24.79 25.83
C ASP A 57 5.10 23.64 26.84
N SER A 58 5.12 23.94 28.15
CA SER A 58 5.07 22.90 29.19
C SER A 58 3.75 22.11 29.19
N ILE A 59 2.63 22.75 28.82
CA ILE A 59 1.33 22.08 28.73
C ILE A 59 1.32 21.15 27.51
N VAL A 60 1.80 21.65 26.37
CA VAL A 60 1.93 20.88 25.13
C VAL A 60 2.87 19.70 25.31
N GLU A 61 4.02 19.90 25.96
CA GLU A 61 4.99 18.85 26.25
C GLU A 61 4.38 17.74 27.11
N LYS A 62 3.73 18.09 28.23
CA LYS A 62 3.04 17.10 29.09
C LYS A 62 1.92 16.36 28.36
N ALA A 63 1.15 17.05 27.51
CA ALA A 63 0.12 16.41 26.70
C ALA A 63 0.73 15.44 25.68
N HIS A 64 1.84 15.83 25.05
CA HIS A 64 2.56 14.99 24.10
C HIS A 64 3.19 13.76 24.77
N GLU A 65 3.75 13.91 25.97
CA GLU A 65 4.26 12.81 26.80
C GLU A 65 3.14 11.83 27.16
N ALA A 66 2.01 12.35 27.66
CA ALA A 66 0.84 11.53 28.01
C ALA A 66 0.28 10.79 26.77
N HIS A 67 0.20 11.48 25.62
CA HIS A 67 -0.20 10.86 24.36
C HIS A 67 0.78 9.75 23.95
N LYS A 68 2.09 10.02 23.99
CA LYS A 68 3.13 9.05 23.65
C LYS A 68 3.07 7.82 24.55
N GLU A 69 2.88 8.01 25.85
CA GLU A 69 2.72 6.92 26.82
C GLU A 69 1.46 6.10 26.55
N ALA A 70 0.33 6.76 26.31
CA ALA A 70 -0.94 6.10 25.99
C ALA A 70 -0.84 5.27 24.70
N VAL A 71 -0.23 5.84 23.64
CA VAL A 71 0.01 5.14 22.38
C VAL A 71 0.96 3.95 22.58
N ALA A 72 2.03 4.12 23.37
CA ALA A 72 2.97 3.03 23.67
C ALA A 72 2.30 1.89 24.45
N LYS A 73 1.49 2.21 25.47
CA LYS A 73 0.71 1.23 26.23
C LYS A 73 -0.30 0.52 25.32
N ARG A 74 -1.07 1.27 24.51
CA ARG A 74 -2.00 0.69 23.55
C ARG A 74 -1.29 -0.27 22.60
N LYS A 75 -0.17 0.17 22.02
CA LYS A 75 0.66 -0.63 21.12
C LYS A 75 1.16 -1.92 21.78
N LYS A 76 1.66 -1.83 23.02
CA LYS A 76 2.14 -3.00 23.80
C LYS A 76 1.10 -4.12 23.92
N TYR A 77 -0.17 -3.77 24.07
CA TYR A 77 -1.25 -4.76 24.19
C TYR A 77 -1.88 -5.14 22.86
N LEU A 78 -1.91 -4.23 21.89
CA LEU A 78 -2.51 -4.47 20.58
C LEU A 78 -1.59 -5.28 19.65
N ASP A 79 -0.27 -5.03 19.66
CA ASP A 79 0.69 -5.68 18.77
C ASP A 79 0.69 -7.22 18.91
N PRO A 80 0.64 -7.82 20.11
CA PRO A 80 0.53 -9.27 20.24
C PRO A 80 -0.78 -9.83 19.65
N LEU A 81 -1.89 -9.09 19.75
CA LEU A 81 -3.18 -9.50 19.21
C LEU A 81 -3.20 -9.43 17.68
N GLU A 82 -2.63 -8.37 17.09
CA GLU A 82 -2.47 -8.28 15.64
C GLU A 82 -1.52 -9.36 15.13
N THR A 83 -0.48 -9.70 15.88
CA THR A 83 0.42 -10.82 15.57
C THR A 83 -0.33 -12.16 15.61
N ALA A 84 -1.11 -12.42 16.66
CA ALA A 84 -1.92 -13.63 16.79
C ALA A 84 -2.94 -13.77 15.65
N LYS A 85 -3.62 -12.68 15.30
CA LYS A 85 -4.51 -12.60 14.13
C LYS A 85 -3.76 -12.91 12.83
N GLY A 86 -2.57 -12.35 12.64
CA GLY A 86 -1.71 -12.66 11.50
C GLY A 86 -1.35 -14.14 11.40
N ILE A 87 -1.00 -14.76 12.53
CA ILE A 87 -0.71 -16.21 12.61
C ILE A 87 -1.93 -17.03 12.20
N ILE A 88 -3.10 -16.76 12.79
CA ILE A 88 -4.33 -17.50 12.49
C ILE A 88 -4.72 -17.32 11.02
N ASN A 89 -4.69 -16.10 10.49
CA ASN A 89 -4.99 -15.84 9.09
C ASN A 89 -4.07 -16.64 8.15
N LYS A 90 -2.76 -16.70 8.45
CA LYS A 90 -1.81 -17.48 7.67
C LYS A 90 -2.12 -18.98 7.72
N LEU A 91 -2.47 -19.52 8.89
CA LEU A 91 -2.87 -20.91 9.04
C LEU A 91 -4.15 -21.22 8.26
N MET A 92 -5.14 -20.33 8.30
CA MET A 92 -6.39 -20.48 7.54
C MET A 92 -6.16 -20.45 6.03
N LEU A 93 -5.30 -19.56 5.54
CA LEU A 93 -4.91 -19.51 4.13
C LEU A 93 -4.17 -20.80 3.72
N SER A 94 -3.17 -21.22 4.51
CA SER A 94 -2.44 -22.47 4.24
C SER A 94 -3.36 -23.69 4.19
N TYR A 95 -4.36 -23.77 5.07
CA TYR A 95 -5.34 -24.84 5.02
C TYR A 95 -6.21 -24.77 3.77
N LYS A 96 -6.69 -23.57 3.39
CA LYS A 96 -7.46 -23.37 2.15
C LYS A 96 -6.66 -23.81 0.93
N ASP A 97 -5.40 -23.37 0.81
CA ASP A 97 -4.53 -23.70 -0.31
C ASP A 97 -4.29 -25.22 -0.40
N GLU A 98 -4.16 -25.88 0.75
CA GLU A 98 -4.04 -27.35 0.82
C GLU A 98 -5.33 -28.06 0.39
N GLN A 99 -6.51 -27.54 0.75
CA GLN A 99 -7.78 -28.10 0.25
C GLN A 99 -7.93 -27.91 -1.26
N GLU A 100 -7.49 -26.77 -1.79
CA GLU A 100 -7.47 -26.52 -3.24
C GLU A 100 -6.50 -27.45 -3.96
N ARG A 101 -5.30 -27.66 -3.42
CA ARG A 101 -4.32 -28.63 -3.94
C ARG A 101 -4.90 -30.03 -4.00
N LYS A 102 -5.53 -30.51 -2.91
CA LYS A 102 -6.17 -31.84 -2.88
C LYS A 102 -7.29 -31.98 -3.90
N ALA A 103 -8.13 -30.96 -4.04
CA ALA A 103 -9.20 -30.96 -5.04
C ALA A 103 -8.63 -31.03 -6.48
N GLN A 104 -7.57 -30.28 -6.76
CA GLN A 104 -6.88 -30.32 -8.06
C GLN A 104 -6.22 -31.67 -8.33
N GLU A 105 -5.56 -32.26 -7.34
CA GLU A 105 -4.91 -33.58 -7.48
C GLU A 105 -5.92 -34.68 -7.78
N GLU A 106 -7.05 -34.70 -7.07
CA GLU A 106 -8.12 -35.66 -7.33
C GLU A 106 -8.80 -35.38 -8.69
N GLN A 107 -8.96 -34.10 -9.07
CA GLN A 107 -9.47 -33.74 -10.40
C GLN A 107 -8.56 -34.30 -11.51
N ILE A 108 -7.24 -34.10 -11.41
CA ILE A 108 -6.25 -34.62 -12.36
C ILE A 108 -6.30 -36.15 -12.39
N ARG A 109 -6.43 -36.80 -11.23
CA ARG A 109 -6.52 -38.25 -11.15
C ARG A 109 -7.77 -38.78 -11.87
N LEU A 110 -8.93 -38.19 -11.61
CA LEU A 110 -10.18 -38.60 -12.26
C LEU A 110 -10.15 -38.33 -13.76
N GLN A 111 -9.58 -37.21 -14.20
CA GLN A 111 -9.35 -36.91 -15.62
C GLN A 111 -8.48 -37.99 -16.29
N LYS A 112 -7.37 -38.38 -15.67
CA LYS A 112 -6.51 -39.47 -16.19
C LYS A 112 -7.23 -40.81 -16.25
N ILE A 113 -8.12 -41.10 -15.30
CA ILE A 113 -8.91 -42.34 -15.31
C ILE A 113 -9.92 -42.30 -16.46
N ALA A 114 -10.62 -41.18 -16.65
CA ALA A 114 -11.57 -40.99 -17.74
C ALA A 114 -10.90 -41.06 -19.12
N GLU A 115 -9.74 -40.41 -19.28
CA GLU A 115 -8.93 -40.45 -20.51
C GLU A 115 -8.51 -41.89 -20.84
N LYS A 116 -8.00 -42.65 -19.86
CA LYS A 116 -7.64 -44.05 -20.07
C LYS A 116 -8.84 -44.92 -20.43
N ALA A 117 -9.98 -44.73 -19.78
CA ALA A 117 -11.20 -45.47 -20.09
C ALA A 117 -11.68 -45.19 -21.52
N ALA A 118 -11.66 -43.93 -21.95
CA ALA A 118 -11.99 -43.53 -23.31
C ALA A 118 -11.01 -44.11 -24.34
N GLU A 119 -9.70 -44.08 -24.06
CA GLU A 119 -8.68 -44.66 -24.93
C GLU A 119 -8.84 -46.18 -25.06
N GLU A 120 -9.13 -46.89 -23.97
CA GLU A 120 -9.41 -48.32 -23.99
C GLU A 120 -10.68 -48.66 -24.79
N GLU A 121 -11.74 -47.85 -24.68
CA GLU A 121 -12.97 -48.02 -25.45
C GLU A 121 -12.73 -47.80 -26.95
N LEU A 122 -11.99 -46.75 -27.30
CA LEU A 122 -11.57 -46.47 -28.68
C LEU A 122 -10.74 -47.61 -29.25
N LYS A 123 -9.72 -48.11 -28.52
CA LYS A 123 -8.91 -49.26 -28.94
C LYS A 123 -9.74 -50.53 -29.13
N LYS A 124 -10.72 -50.77 -28.25
CA LYS A 124 -11.65 -51.92 -28.38
C LYS A 124 -12.52 -51.80 -29.62
N LEU A 125 -13.02 -50.61 -29.94
CA LEU A 125 -13.80 -50.36 -31.15
C LEU A 125 -12.95 -50.50 -32.41
N GLU A 126 -11.75 -49.93 -32.43
CA GLU A 126 -10.79 -50.08 -33.54
C GLU A 126 -10.47 -51.56 -33.80
N ALA A 127 -10.15 -52.33 -32.75
CA ALA A 127 -9.90 -53.76 -32.90
C ALA A 127 -11.12 -54.55 -33.42
N LYS A 128 -12.35 -54.13 -33.09
CA LYS A 128 -13.58 -54.74 -33.63
C LYS A 128 -13.79 -54.37 -35.11
N ILE A 129 -13.53 -53.13 -35.49
CA ILE A 129 -13.61 -52.64 -36.87
C ILE A 129 -12.63 -53.43 -37.75
N GLU A 130 -11.36 -53.54 -37.34
CA GLU A 130 -10.34 -54.28 -38.08
C GLU A 130 -10.70 -55.77 -38.27
N ARG A 131 -11.23 -56.41 -37.23
CA ARG A 131 -11.71 -57.81 -37.33
C ARG A 131 -12.90 -57.97 -38.26
N ALA A 132 -13.83 -57.01 -38.28
CA ALA A 132 -14.99 -57.03 -39.16
C ALA A 132 -14.57 -56.89 -40.63
N LYS A 133 -13.65 -55.96 -40.92
CA LYS A 133 -13.04 -55.78 -42.24
C LYS A 133 -12.30 -57.04 -42.71
N ALA A 134 -11.45 -57.61 -41.87
CA ALA A 134 -10.70 -58.83 -42.19
C ALA A 134 -11.60 -60.06 -42.43
N SER A 135 -12.82 -60.07 -41.87
CA SER A 135 -13.79 -61.15 -42.05
C SER A 135 -14.78 -60.91 -43.20
N GLY A 136 -14.62 -59.84 -43.99
CA GLY A 136 -15.50 -59.49 -45.11
C GLY A 136 -16.90 -59.02 -44.69
N LYS A 137 -17.08 -58.54 -43.46
CA LYS A 137 -18.37 -58.06 -42.93
C LYS A 137 -18.43 -56.53 -43.00
N GLU A 138 -18.52 -55.99 -44.21
CA GLU A 138 -18.44 -54.55 -44.50
C GLU A 138 -19.52 -53.74 -43.77
N GLU A 139 -20.78 -54.17 -43.84
CA GLU A 139 -21.91 -53.50 -43.17
C GLU A 139 -21.71 -53.38 -41.65
N LYS A 140 -21.10 -54.40 -41.03
CA LYS A 140 -20.76 -54.40 -39.60
C LYS A 140 -19.56 -53.49 -39.28
N ALA A 141 -18.63 -53.31 -40.21
CA ALA A 141 -17.51 -52.40 -40.03
C ALA A 141 -17.97 -50.94 -40.08
N GLU A 142 -18.86 -50.62 -41.02
CA GLU A 142 -19.45 -49.28 -41.20
C GLU A 142 -20.31 -48.87 -39.99
N GLU A 143 -21.10 -49.80 -39.44
CA GLU A 143 -21.87 -49.57 -38.20
C GLU A 143 -20.95 -49.26 -37.00
N LEU A 144 -19.82 -49.97 -36.87
CA LEU A 144 -18.84 -49.76 -35.80
C LEU A 144 -18.03 -48.46 -35.98
N GLU A 145 -17.75 -48.05 -37.22
CA GLU A 145 -17.14 -46.74 -37.53
C GLU A 145 -18.07 -45.59 -37.15
N THR A 146 -19.36 -45.70 -37.50
CA THR A 146 -20.39 -44.75 -37.08
C THR A 146 -20.48 -44.68 -35.54
N GLN A 147 -20.38 -45.81 -34.84
CA GLN A 147 -20.35 -45.83 -33.37
C GLN A 147 -19.10 -45.13 -32.82
N LYS A 148 -17.94 -45.29 -33.45
CA LYS A 148 -16.69 -44.62 -33.05
C LYS A 148 -16.79 -43.09 -33.21
N GLU A 149 -17.35 -42.61 -34.32
CA GLU A 149 -17.53 -41.19 -34.58
C GLU A 149 -18.51 -40.52 -33.60
N ASN A 150 -19.49 -41.28 -33.10
CA ASN A 150 -20.47 -40.81 -32.12
C ASN A 150 -20.05 -40.99 -30.65
N ILE A 151 -18.79 -41.34 -30.37
CA ILE A 151 -18.30 -41.40 -28.98
C ILE A 151 -18.35 -40.00 -28.36
N ILE A 152 -19.11 -39.89 -27.28
CA ILE A 152 -19.16 -38.70 -26.44
C ILE A 152 -18.00 -38.76 -25.44
N PRO A 153 -17.18 -37.70 -25.29
CA PRO A 153 -16.09 -37.69 -24.32
C PRO A 153 -16.62 -37.84 -22.89
N ILE A 154 -15.93 -38.63 -22.06
CA ILE A 154 -16.26 -38.78 -20.64
C ILE A 154 -15.95 -37.46 -19.93
N ILE A 155 -17.00 -36.76 -19.50
CA ILE A 155 -16.89 -35.49 -18.77
C ILE A 155 -16.67 -35.80 -17.27
N VAL A 156 -15.55 -35.35 -16.71
CA VAL A 156 -15.28 -35.45 -15.27
C VAL A 156 -15.86 -34.23 -14.56
N PRO A 157 -16.74 -34.39 -13.56
CA PRO A 157 -17.28 -33.26 -12.80
C PRO A 157 -16.15 -32.54 -12.05
N VAL A 158 -16.23 -31.21 -11.97
CA VAL A 158 -15.24 -30.38 -11.26
C VAL A 158 -15.34 -30.63 -9.75
N ILE A 159 -14.26 -31.08 -9.14
CA ILE A 159 -14.17 -31.26 -7.69
C ILE A 159 -13.97 -29.91 -7.00
N ALA A 160 -14.90 -29.55 -6.12
CA ALA A 160 -14.77 -28.38 -5.27
C ALA A 160 -13.86 -28.67 -4.06
N PRO A 161 -13.07 -27.69 -3.59
CA PRO A 161 -12.31 -27.80 -2.34
C PRO A 161 -13.25 -28.04 -1.15
N ALA A 162 -12.88 -28.97 -0.25
CA ALA A 162 -13.66 -29.33 0.93
C ALA A 162 -13.52 -28.29 2.07
N ILE A 163 -13.86 -27.03 1.80
CA ILE A 163 -13.79 -25.94 2.77
C ILE A 163 -15.11 -25.17 2.84
N ASN A 164 -15.65 -25.04 4.06
CA ASN A 164 -16.81 -24.21 4.33
C ASN A 164 -16.35 -22.86 4.85
N ARG A 165 -16.79 -21.78 4.20
CA ARG A 165 -16.44 -20.42 4.61
C ARG A 165 -17.24 -20.02 5.85
N PRO A 166 -16.59 -19.67 6.98
CA PRO A 166 -17.30 -19.18 8.15
C PRO A 166 -17.93 -17.81 7.90
N THR A 167 -19.04 -17.50 8.59
CA THR A 167 -19.65 -16.17 8.58
C THR A 167 -18.69 -15.11 9.12
N GLY A 168 -18.58 -13.96 8.46
CA GLY A 168 -17.73 -12.85 8.89
C GLY A 168 -16.29 -12.86 8.34
N ILE A 169 -15.92 -13.83 7.49
CA ILE A 169 -14.59 -13.89 6.88
C ILE A 169 -14.67 -13.55 5.38
N SER A 170 -14.04 -12.44 4.99
CA SER A 170 -13.86 -12.05 3.58
C SER A 170 -12.41 -12.19 3.14
N TYR A 171 -12.19 -12.57 1.89
CA TYR A 171 -10.88 -12.56 1.24
C TYR A 171 -10.80 -11.30 0.38
N ARG A 172 -9.61 -10.72 0.30
CA ARG A 172 -9.31 -9.63 -0.62
C ARG A 172 -8.00 -9.97 -1.30
N ASP A 173 -8.01 -9.89 -2.63
CA ASP A 173 -6.79 -10.00 -3.41
C ASP A 173 -6.01 -8.69 -3.33
N ASN A 174 -4.71 -8.78 -3.08
CA ASN A 174 -3.81 -7.65 -3.09
C ASN A 174 -2.82 -7.81 -4.26
N TRP A 175 -3.16 -7.17 -5.38
CA TRP A 175 -2.35 -7.20 -6.59
C TRP A 175 -1.22 -6.17 -6.46
N CYS A 176 0.02 -6.65 -6.36
CA CYS A 176 1.22 -5.82 -6.28
C CYS A 176 2.08 -6.00 -7.54
N ALA A 177 2.74 -4.92 -7.98
CA ALA A 177 3.74 -4.99 -9.04
C ALA A 177 5.14 -5.14 -8.43
N GLU A 178 5.93 -6.05 -8.99
CA GLU A 178 7.36 -6.17 -8.71
C GLU A 178 8.14 -5.65 -9.92
N ILE A 179 9.14 -4.79 -9.67
CA ILE A 179 9.99 -4.28 -10.74
C ILE A 179 11.07 -5.33 -11.02
N VAL A 180 10.96 -5.99 -12.18
CA VAL A 180 11.95 -6.97 -12.64
C VAL A 180 13.18 -6.28 -13.23
N ASP A 181 12.99 -5.26 -14.08
CA ASP A 181 14.06 -4.41 -14.62
C ASP A 181 13.59 -2.95 -14.66
N LEU A 182 14.29 -2.09 -13.93
CA LEU A 182 13.99 -0.67 -13.82
C LEU A 182 14.17 0.09 -15.14
N ASN A 183 15.08 -0.35 -16.02
CA ASN A 183 15.39 0.36 -17.27
C ASN A 183 14.30 0.20 -18.33
N LEU A 184 13.51 -0.86 -18.24
CA LEU A 184 12.37 -1.11 -19.13
C LEU A 184 11.09 -0.42 -18.64
N VAL A 185 11.08 0.12 -17.41
CA VAL A 185 9.92 0.84 -16.87
C VAL A 185 9.71 2.14 -17.66
N PRO A 186 8.53 2.36 -18.28
CA PRO A 186 8.25 3.57 -19.02
C PRO A 186 8.38 4.83 -18.14
N ARG A 187 8.81 5.94 -18.76
CA ARG A 187 9.11 7.20 -18.05
C ARG A 187 7.92 7.76 -17.26
N GLU A 188 6.69 7.48 -17.68
CA GLU A 188 5.45 7.89 -17.01
C GLU A 188 5.26 7.29 -15.60
N TYR A 189 5.85 6.12 -15.33
CA TYR A 189 5.80 5.49 -14.01
C TYR A 189 7.00 5.87 -13.12
N LEU A 190 7.95 6.65 -13.66
CA LEU A 190 9.15 7.07 -12.93
C LEU A 190 8.95 8.45 -12.31
N ILE A 191 9.22 8.54 -11.00
CA ILE A 191 9.17 9.80 -10.25
C ILE A 191 10.59 10.30 -9.98
N ALA A 192 10.84 11.57 -10.27
CA ALA A 192 12.13 12.20 -9.95
C ALA A 192 12.33 12.31 -8.43
N ASN A 193 13.53 11.98 -7.95
CA ASN A 193 13.86 12.04 -6.52
C ASN A 193 14.11 13.50 -6.07
N MET A 194 13.03 14.20 -5.75
CA MET A 194 13.07 15.60 -5.31
C MET A 194 13.90 15.80 -4.03
N ALA A 195 13.97 14.82 -3.14
CA ALA A 195 14.77 14.91 -1.92
C ALA A 195 16.26 15.02 -2.24
N MET A 196 16.76 14.18 -3.16
CA MET A 196 18.15 14.25 -3.63
C MET A 196 18.43 15.53 -4.41
N LEU A 197 17.51 15.93 -5.30
CA LEU A 197 17.66 17.16 -6.08
C LEU A 197 17.75 18.40 -5.17
N ASN A 198 16.87 18.50 -4.17
CA ASN A 198 16.90 19.59 -3.19
C ASN A 198 18.17 19.54 -2.31
N GLY A 199 18.65 18.34 -1.96
CA GLY A 199 19.92 18.16 -1.27
C GLY A 199 21.11 18.72 -2.07
N MET A 200 21.18 18.40 -3.37
CA MET A 200 22.19 18.95 -4.28
C MET A 200 22.08 20.46 -4.45
N ALA A 201 20.86 21.01 -4.53
CA ALA A 201 20.64 22.46 -4.60
C ALA A 201 21.24 23.18 -3.38
N LYS A 202 21.03 22.62 -2.17
CA LYS A 202 21.55 23.17 -0.92
C LYS A 202 23.07 23.09 -0.82
N SER A 203 23.66 21.92 -1.12
CA SER A 203 25.11 21.71 -0.99
C SER A 203 25.92 22.52 -2.01
N THR A 204 25.41 22.61 -3.25
CA THR A 204 26.10 23.32 -4.34
C THR A 204 25.68 24.78 -4.47
N LYS A 205 24.78 25.26 -3.60
CA LYS A 205 24.16 26.59 -3.68
C LYS A 205 23.57 26.88 -5.07
N GLY A 206 23.01 25.85 -5.70
CA GLY A 206 22.43 25.91 -7.05
C GLY A 206 23.42 25.89 -8.21
N SER A 207 24.73 25.68 -7.97
CA SER A 207 25.73 25.61 -9.05
C SER A 207 25.78 24.28 -9.81
N ALA A 208 25.19 23.21 -9.26
CA ALA A 208 25.11 21.91 -9.92
C ALA A 208 24.32 21.97 -11.25
N LYS A 209 24.77 21.22 -12.26
CA LYS A 209 24.10 21.12 -13.56
C LYS A 209 23.56 19.70 -13.75
N ILE A 210 22.24 19.58 -13.83
CA ILE A 210 21.54 18.33 -14.17
C ILE A 210 20.56 18.64 -15.30
N SER A 211 20.65 17.90 -16.40
CA SER A 211 19.77 18.08 -17.55
C SER A 211 18.31 17.97 -17.13
N GLY A 212 17.49 18.96 -17.48
CA GLY A 212 16.07 19.01 -17.14
C GLY A 212 15.73 19.51 -15.73
N VAL A 213 16.72 19.94 -14.92
CA VAL A 213 16.50 20.48 -13.57
C VAL A 213 17.07 21.89 -13.46
N LYS A 214 16.26 22.84 -12.97
CA LYS A 214 16.68 24.21 -12.65
C LYS A 214 16.64 24.42 -11.14
N PHE A 215 17.79 24.71 -10.54
CA PHE A 215 17.86 25.08 -9.13
C PHE A 215 17.51 26.56 -8.94
N ILE A 216 16.65 26.84 -7.97
CA ILE A 216 16.20 28.20 -7.62
C ILE A 216 16.52 28.49 -6.15
N ASN A 217 16.95 29.72 -5.87
CA ASN A 217 17.18 30.20 -4.50
C ASN A 217 16.15 31.30 -4.20
N THR A 218 15.39 31.11 -3.13
CA THR A 218 14.51 32.15 -2.58
C THR A 218 15.05 32.49 -1.19
N GLN A 219 15.53 33.72 -1.03
CA GLN A 219 16.05 34.19 0.25
C GLN A 219 14.88 34.42 1.22
N SER A 220 15.06 34.03 2.47
CA SER A 220 14.14 34.32 3.56
C SER A 220 14.95 34.92 4.71
N ILE A 221 14.33 35.85 5.43
CA ILE A 221 14.94 36.48 6.60
C ILE A 221 14.83 35.48 7.76
N ILE A 222 15.96 35.18 8.40
CA ILE A 222 16.04 34.32 9.58
C ILE A 222 16.48 35.19 10.76
N ASN A 223 15.61 35.34 11.76
CA ASN A 223 16.01 35.85 13.06
C ASN A 223 16.65 34.70 13.85
N ARG A 224 17.91 34.89 14.26
CA ARG A 224 18.58 33.96 15.17
C ARG A 224 18.26 34.40 16.60
N ASN A 225 17.88 33.44 17.44
CA ASN A 225 17.58 33.72 18.83
C ASN A 225 18.82 34.09 19.63
#